data_AF-A0A2K3K9T6-F1
#
_entry.id   AF-A0A2K3K9T6-F1
#
_cell.length_a   1.000
_cell.length_b   1.000
_cell.length_c   1.000
_cell.angle_alpha   90.00
_cell.angle_beta   90.00
_cell.angle_gamma   90.00
#
_symmetry.space_group_name_H-M   'P 1'
#
loop_
_entity.id
_entity.type
_entity.pdbx_description
1 polymer ?
#
loop_
_entity_poly.entity_id
_entity_poly.type
_entity_poly.pdbx_seq_one_letter_code
_entity_poly.pdbx_strand_id
1 'polypeptide(L)'
;MMGEMSGDDEPLTPAGRLFQQPQMNQVIHCVLGLKNPIDVDLIKNEIQNSVMLQHPRFTSLMVRDHRGVEHWRPTKIDFDSHFIVINNPVVVVVSSSSEDEDDD
;
A
#
# COMPACT_ATOMS: atom_id res chain seq x y z
N MET A 1 30.83 -5.62 4.36
CA MET A 1 30.17 -6.93 4.52
C MET A 1 28.68 -6.71 4.49
N MET A 2 28.02 -7.01 3.37
CA MET A 2 26.55 -6.98 3.26
C MET A 2 26.03 -8.28 3.90
N GLY A 3 25.23 -8.15 4.95
CA GLY A 3 24.58 -9.29 5.59
C GLY A 3 23.59 -9.95 4.64
N GLU A 4 23.64 -11.27 4.58
CA GLU A 4 22.60 -12.09 3.95
C GLU A 4 21.27 -11.81 4.65
N MET A 5 20.28 -11.30 3.91
CA MET A 5 18.89 -11.28 4.38
C MET A 5 18.28 -12.67 4.15
N SER A 6 18.75 -13.67 4.89
CA SER A 6 18.02 -14.93 5.08
C SER A 6 16.89 -14.67 6.07
N GLY A 7 15.87 -13.92 5.64
CA GLY A 7 14.62 -13.78 6.38
C GLY A 7 13.73 -14.93 5.98
N ASP A 8 13.57 -15.92 6.85
CA ASP A 8 12.66 -17.03 6.62
C ASP A 8 11.24 -16.53 6.34
N ASP A 9 10.55 -17.20 5.42
CA ASP A 9 9.14 -16.93 5.13
C ASP A 9 8.31 -17.04 6.43
N GLU A 10 7.53 -16.02 6.75
CA GLU A 10 6.69 -16.01 7.96
C GLU A 10 5.26 -16.50 7.64
N PRO A 11 4.64 -17.33 8.49
CA PRO A 11 3.29 -17.82 8.24
C PRO A 11 2.25 -16.68 8.36
N LEU A 12 1.19 -16.76 7.54
CA LEU A 12 0.05 -15.85 7.66
C LEU A 12 -0.72 -16.07 8.97
N THR A 13 -1.13 -14.97 9.60
CA THR A 13 -2.08 -15.00 10.72
C THR A 13 -3.49 -15.38 10.22
N PRO A 14 -4.38 -15.90 11.09
CA PRO A 14 -5.77 -16.20 10.71
C PRO A 14 -6.51 -15.00 10.09
N ALA A 15 -6.32 -13.81 10.65
CA ALA A 15 -6.87 -12.57 10.12
C ALA A 15 -6.24 -12.20 8.76
N GLY A 16 -4.92 -12.35 8.61
CA GLY A 16 -4.24 -12.13 7.34
C GLY A 16 -4.81 -13.00 6.21
N ARG A 17 -5.02 -14.29 6.48
CA ARG A 17 -5.66 -15.21 5.51
C ARG A 17 -7.08 -14.78 5.14
N LEU A 18 -7.86 -14.32 6.12
CA LEU A 18 -9.21 -13.81 5.87
C LEU A 18 -9.18 -12.57 4.96
N PHE A 19 -8.34 -11.57 5.27
CA PHE A 19 -8.27 -10.32 4.50
C PHE A 19 -7.69 -10.49 3.09
N GLN A 20 -6.89 -11.55 2.85
CA GLN A 20 -6.34 -11.88 1.54
C GLN A 20 -7.28 -12.72 0.67
N GLN A 21 -8.49 -13.05 1.15
CA GLN A 21 -9.49 -13.72 0.33
C GLN A 21 -9.93 -12.83 -0.84
N PRO A 22 -10.14 -13.39 -2.05
CA PRO A 22 -10.58 -12.62 -3.22
C PRO A 22 -11.86 -11.81 -2.99
N GLN A 23 -12.73 -12.28 -2.09
CA GLN A 23 -13.99 -11.64 -1.73
C GLN A 23 -13.78 -10.35 -0.93
N MET A 24 -12.67 -10.24 -0.19
CA MET A 24 -12.39 -9.07 0.62
C MET A 24 -11.92 -7.91 -0.25
N ASN A 25 -10.99 -8.13 -1.19
CA ASN A 25 -10.46 -7.10 -2.12
C ASN A 25 -10.33 -5.70 -1.48
N GLN A 26 -9.61 -5.63 -0.36
CA GLN A 26 -9.56 -4.43 0.47
C GLN A 26 -8.40 -3.52 0.09
N VAL A 27 -8.68 -2.23 -0.05
CA VAL A 27 -7.68 -1.18 -0.22
C VAL A 27 -7.91 -0.14 0.88
N ILE A 28 -6.87 0.13 1.66
CA ILE A 28 -6.91 1.14 2.74
C ILE A 28 -6.31 2.44 2.20
N HIS A 29 -7.15 3.48 2.07
CA HIS A 29 -6.70 4.82 1.68
C HIS A 29 -6.54 5.72 2.91
N CYS A 30 -5.37 6.35 3.02
CA CYS A 30 -5.09 7.38 4.03
C CYS A 30 -4.85 8.72 3.33
N VAL A 31 -5.57 9.76 3.75
CA VAL A 31 -5.44 11.12 3.19
C VAL A 31 -5.01 12.07 4.31
N LEU A 32 -3.91 12.80 4.09
CA LEU A 32 -3.35 13.73 5.07
C LEU A 32 -3.34 15.14 4.48
N GLY A 33 -4.03 16.07 5.16
CA GLY A 33 -3.96 17.49 4.85
C GLY A 33 -2.85 18.17 5.66
N LEU A 34 -1.94 18.88 4.99
CA LEU A 34 -0.83 19.57 5.63
C LEU A 34 -1.04 21.08 5.55
N LYS A 35 -0.70 21.80 6.63
CA LYS A 35 -0.80 23.27 6.69
C LYS A 35 0.24 23.97 5.81
N ASN A 36 1.43 23.39 5.72
CA ASN A 36 2.56 23.96 5.00
C ASN A 36 2.75 23.25 3.65
N PRO A 37 3.34 23.93 2.65
CA PRO A 37 3.73 23.29 1.41
C PRO A 37 4.65 22.08 1.65
N ILE A 38 4.48 21.07 0.81
CA ILE A 38 5.30 19.86 0.83
C ILE A 38 6.60 20.13 0.08
N ASP A 39 7.73 19.96 0.76
CA ASP A 39 9.01 19.73 0.11
C ASP A 39 9.09 18.25 -0.29
N VAL A 40 9.03 18.01 -1.60
CA VAL A 40 8.96 16.66 -2.17
C VAL A 40 10.20 15.85 -1.82
N ASP A 41 11.40 16.44 -1.95
CA ASP A 41 12.66 15.74 -1.72
C ASP A 41 12.84 15.41 -0.24
N LEU A 42 12.46 16.35 0.64
CA LEU A 42 12.49 16.12 2.08
C LEU A 42 11.51 15.00 2.48
N ILE A 43 10.26 15.05 2.02
CA ILE A 43 9.28 13.99 2.32
C ILE A 43 9.75 12.64 1.78
N LYS A 44 10.34 12.62 0.58
CA LYS A 44 10.89 11.40 -0.02
C LYS A 44 11.91 10.75 0.92
N ASN A 45 12.88 11.55 1.39
CA ASN A 45 13.91 11.10 2.32
C ASN A 45 13.31 10.64 3.67
N GLU A 46 12.36 11.38 4.22
CA GLU A 46 11.74 11.01 5.51
C GLU A 46 10.93 9.72 5.42
N ILE A 47 10.16 9.51 4.34
CA ILE A 47 9.42 8.24 4.15
C ILE A 47 10.40 7.08 3.99
N GLN A 48 11.50 7.27 3.25
CA GLN A 48 12.52 6.25 3.09
C GLN A 48 13.15 5.81 4.42
N ASN A 49 13.27 6.74 5.36
CA ASN A 49 13.79 6.49 6.70
C ASN A 49 12.69 6.19 7.74
N SER A 50 11.42 6.07 7.32
CA SER A 50 10.29 5.88 8.23
C SER A 50 10.06 4.41 8.60
N VAL A 51 9.20 4.21 9.60
CA VAL A 51 8.72 2.88 10.00
C VAL A 51 8.06 2.11 8.86
N MET A 52 7.54 2.80 7.83
CA MET A 52 6.91 2.14 6.68
C MET A 52 7.91 1.35 5.84
N LEU A 53 9.17 1.76 5.73
CA LEU A 53 10.17 0.98 4.98
C LEU A 53 11.06 0.12 5.88
N GLN A 54 10.97 0.29 7.19
CA GLN A 54 11.75 -0.49 8.15
C GLN A 54 10.98 -1.69 8.71
N HIS A 55 9.66 -1.65 8.71
CA HIS A 55 8.85 -2.72 9.31
C HIS A 55 8.52 -3.82 8.30
N PRO A 56 8.75 -5.11 8.63
CA PRO A 56 8.44 -6.26 7.76
C PRO A 56 7.00 -6.31 7.22
N ARG A 57 6.03 -5.72 7.92
CA ARG A 57 4.62 -5.65 7.49
C ARG A 57 4.44 -4.88 6.18
N PHE A 58 5.30 -3.92 5.90
CA PHE A 58 5.23 -3.07 4.70
C PHE A 58 6.32 -3.42 3.67
N THR A 59 7.26 -4.28 4.03
CA THR A 59 8.34 -4.75 3.17
C THR A 59 8.28 -6.25 2.89
N SER A 60 7.07 -6.83 2.94
CA SER A 60 6.86 -8.24 2.61
C SER A 60 5.72 -8.42 1.62
N LEU A 61 5.83 -9.45 0.77
CA LEU A 61 4.78 -9.86 -0.16
C LEU A 61 4.18 -11.19 0.30
N MET A 62 2.87 -11.35 0.11
CA MET A 62 2.24 -12.65 0.29
C MET A 62 2.57 -13.53 -0.91
N VAL A 63 3.15 -14.69 -0.64
CA VAL A 63 3.50 -15.71 -1.63
C VAL A 63 2.85 -17.03 -1.24
N ARG A 64 2.65 -17.89 -2.23
CA ARG A 64 2.12 -19.25 -2.02
C ARG A 64 3.16 -20.28 -2.44
N ASP A 65 3.43 -21.23 -1.56
CA ASP A 65 4.37 -22.31 -1.84
C ASP A 65 3.76 -23.42 -2.72
N HIS A 66 4.57 -24.41 -3.06
CA HIS A 66 4.17 -25.54 -3.90
C HIS A 66 3.09 -26.45 -3.25
N ARG A 67 2.85 -26.31 -1.95
CA ARG A 67 1.82 -27.05 -1.19
C ARG A 67 0.54 -26.23 -1.03
N GLY A 68 0.52 -24.99 -1.55
CA GLY A 68 -0.60 -24.08 -1.44
C GLY A 68 -0.64 -23.28 -0.12
N VAL A 69 0.42 -23.34 0.69
CA VAL A 69 0.48 -22.60 1.97
C VAL A 69 1.00 -21.19 1.70
N GLU A 70 0.34 -20.22 2.33
CA GLU A 70 0.62 -18.79 2.18
C GLU A 70 1.62 -18.32 3.23
N HIS A 71 2.59 -17.51 2.80
CA HIS A 71 3.62 -16.95 3.66
C HIS A 71 3.91 -15.49 3.31
N TRP A 72 4.41 -14.72 4.27
CA TRP A 72 5.00 -13.40 4.08
C TRP A 72 6.47 -13.54 3.76
N ARG A 73 6.86 -13.13 2.57
CA ARG A 73 8.25 -13.11 2.13
C ARG A 73 8.79 -11.70 2.16
N PRO A 74 9.85 -11.41 2.93
CA PRO A 74 10.54 -10.13 2.85
C PRO A 74 10.97 -9.81 1.42
N THR A 75 10.78 -8.57 1.01
CA THR A 75 11.15 -8.08 -0.31
C THR A 75 11.85 -6.73 -0.23
N LYS A 76 12.64 -6.43 -1.25
CA LYS A 76 13.21 -5.09 -1.40
C LYS A 76 12.19 -4.20 -2.11
N ILE A 77 11.80 -3.12 -1.44
CA ILE A 77 10.91 -2.11 -2.03
C ILE A 77 11.71 -1.23 -3.00
N ASP A 78 11.22 -1.13 -4.24
CA ASP A 78 11.62 -0.07 -5.15
C ASP A 78 10.78 1.17 -4.86
N PHE A 79 11.34 2.09 -4.06
CA PHE A 79 10.62 3.24 -3.56
C PHE A 79 10.13 4.18 -4.67
N ASP A 80 10.92 4.36 -5.72
CA ASP A 80 10.59 5.30 -6.80
C ASP A 80 9.38 4.87 -7.62
N SER A 81 9.11 3.55 -7.68
CA SER A 81 7.90 3.00 -8.28
C SER A 81 6.63 3.22 -7.44
N HIS A 82 6.76 3.55 -6.14
CA HIS A 82 5.65 3.68 -5.20
C HIS A 82 5.34 5.14 -4.79
N PHE A 83 6.27 6.06 -5.01
CA PHE A 83 6.10 7.47 -4.67
C PHE A 83 5.78 8.30 -5.92
N ILE A 84 4.53 8.71 -6.06
CA ILE A 84 4.03 9.43 -7.24
C ILE A 84 3.73 10.89 -6.86
N VAL A 85 4.39 11.82 -7.54
CA VAL A 85 4.13 13.26 -7.38
C VAL A 85 3.15 13.71 -8.46
N ILE A 86 2.01 14.23 -8.02
CA ILE A 86 1.00 14.80 -8.91
C ILE A 86 1.06 16.32 -8.79
N ASN A 87 1.60 16.99 -9.81
CA ASN A 87 1.76 18.45 -9.84
C ASN A 87 0.51 19.19 -10.33
N ASN A 88 -0.44 18.46 -10.92
CA ASN A 88 -1.64 19.02 -11.52
C ASN A 88 -2.81 18.99 -10.51
N PRO A 89 -3.67 20.02 -10.49
CA PRO A 89 -4.87 19.98 -9.67
C PRO A 89 -5.73 18.77 -10.07
N VAL A 90 -6.16 18.00 -9.07
CA VAL A 90 -7.06 16.87 -9.26
C VAL A 90 -8.37 17.40 -9.80
N VAL A 91 -8.69 17.09 -11.06
CA VAL A 91 -9.96 17.45 -11.67
C VAL A 91 -11.03 16.55 -11.04
N VAL A 92 -11.83 17.11 -10.13
CA VAL A 92 -12.97 16.40 -9.57
C VAL A 92 -14.04 16.32 -10.65
N VAL A 93 -14.14 15.16 -11.29
CA VAL A 93 -15.27 14.88 -12.19
C VAL A 93 -16.46 14.60 -11.31
N VAL A 94 -17.32 15.61 -11.14
CA VAL A 94 -18.59 15.44 -10.44
C VAL A 94 -19.49 14.65 -11.39
N SER A 95 -19.59 13.34 -11.19
CA SER A 95 -20.61 12.53 -11.83
C SER A 95 -21.96 12.98 -11.26
N SER A 96 -22.67 13.82 -12.00
CA SER A 96 -24.06 14.15 -11.72
C SER A 96 -24.87 12.87 -11.89
N SER A 97 -25.25 12.24 -10.78
CA SER A 97 -26.33 11.27 -10.78
C SER A 97 -27.59 12.03 -11.21
N SER A 98 -28.13 11.71 -12.39
CA SER A 98 -29.47 12.16 -12.75
C SER A 98 -30.44 11.54 -11.76
N GLU A 99 -31.18 12.38 -11.05
CA GLU A 99 -32.36 11.98 -10.30
C GLU A 99 -33.37 11.47 -11.34
N ASP A 100 -33.66 10.17 -11.30
CA ASP A 100 -34.76 9.61 -12.08
C ASP A 100 -36.07 10.21 -11.54
N GLU A 101 -36.81 10.88 -12.42
CA GLU A 101 -38.12 11.46 -12.14
C GLU A 101 -39.08 10.34 -11.71
N ASP A 102 -39.70 10.53 -10.54
CA ASP A 102 -40.89 9.80 -10.12
C ASP A 102 -42.00 10.09 -11.14
N ASP A 103 -42.39 9.07 -11.92
CA ASP A 103 -43.57 9.11 -12.79
C ASP A 103 -44.71 8.33 -12.10
N ASP A 104 -45.81 9.05 -11.87
CA ASP A 104 -47.08 8.77 -11.15
C ASP A 104 -47.51 7.31 -10.84
#